data_AF-A0AAE3SA84-F1
#
_entry.id   AF-A0AAE3SA84-F1
#
_cell.length_a   1.000
_cell.length_b   1.000
_cell.length_c   1.000
_cell.angle_alpha   90.00
_cell.angle_beta   90.00
_cell.angle_gamma   90.00
#
_symmetry.space_group_name_H-M   'P 1'
#
loop_
_entity.id
_entity.type
_entity.pdbx_description
1 polymer ?
#
loop_
_entity_poly.entity_id
_entity_poly.type
_entity_poly.pdbx_seq_one_letter_code
_entity_poly.pdbx_strand_id
1 'polypeptide(L)'
;VIFRAVQGIAAEHGEDPMTVETRAQCLQVFGKGGPGDEDDGVDTTFIGARIGLSGAAVNNLINKVAPQFAAVLGQKLAAQTVPILGAAAGAGTNYTFVTYYTEIAHVHFGLRKLARIYGTDHVADAFTQEAVKLKSPLLRA
;
A
#
# COMPACT_ATOMS: atom_id res chain seq x y z
N VAL A 1 5.72 -1.98 -10.10
CA VAL A 1 6.63 -0.91 -9.63
C VAL A 1 6.96 -1.09 -8.15
N ILE A 2 5.96 -1.18 -7.26
CA ILE A 2 6.15 -1.29 -5.80
C ILE A 2 7.03 -2.50 -5.40
N PHE A 3 6.80 -3.69 -5.97
CA PHE A 3 7.58 -4.87 -5.60
C PHE A 3 9.09 -4.69 -5.87
N ARG A 4 9.43 -4.03 -6.99
CA ARG A 4 10.83 -3.68 -7.29
C ARG A 4 11.40 -2.64 -6.34
N ALA A 5 10.59 -1.69 -5.86
CA ALA A 5 11.01 -0.73 -4.86
C ALA A 5 11.31 -1.44 -3.51
N VAL A 6 10.44 -2.35 -3.08
CA VAL A 6 10.66 -3.16 -1.87
C VAL A 6 11.92 -4.02 -1.98
N GLN A 7 12.16 -4.64 -3.15
CA GLN A 7 13.40 -5.38 -3.40
C GLN A 7 14.65 -4.48 -3.38
N GLY A 8 14.55 -3.24 -3.88
CA GLY A 8 15.62 -2.25 -3.78
C GLY A 8 15.98 -1.93 -2.33
N ILE A 9 14.96 -1.68 -1.50
CA ILE A 9 15.13 -1.44 -0.06
C ILE A 9 15.72 -2.67 0.64
N ALA A 10 15.30 -3.88 0.29
CA ALA A 10 15.90 -5.10 0.83
C ALA A 10 17.43 -5.13 0.57
N ALA A 11 17.85 -4.79 -0.65
CA ALA A 11 19.27 -4.69 -1.00
C ALA A 11 20.02 -3.60 -0.21
N GLU A 12 19.41 -2.44 0.01
CA GLU A 12 19.98 -1.36 0.85
C GLU A 12 20.24 -1.81 2.30
N HIS A 13 19.39 -2.71 2.82
CA HIS A 13 19.57 -3.32 4.13
C HIS A 13 20.47 -4.56 4.13
N GLY A 14 21.09 -4.90 2.99
CA GLY A 14 22.08 -5.97 2.84
C GLY A 14 21.49 -7.36 2.59
N GLU A 15 20.23 -7.46 2.18
CA GLU A 15 19.64 -8.71 1.72
C GLU A 15 19.92 -8.93 0.22
N ASP A 16 20.01 -10.18 -0.23
CA ASP A 16 20.09 -10.49 -1.66
C ASP A 16 18.67 -10.67 -2.24
N PRO A 17 18.20 -9.77 -3.13
CA PRO A 17 16.85 -9.80 -3.69
C PRO A 17 16.52 -11.02 -4.54
N MET A 18 17.54 -11.81 -4.93
CA MET A 18 17.37 -13.00 -5.75
C MET A 18 17.13 -14.26 -4.91
N THR A 19 17.41 -14.23 -3.61
CA THR A 19 17.14 -15.36 -2.73
C THR A 19 15.64 -15.57 -2.54
N VAL A 20 15.25 -16.83 -2.38
CA VAL A 20 13.86 -17.21 -2.10
C VAL A 20 13.41 -16.61 -0.75
N GLU A 21 14.30 -16.61 0.24
CA GLU A 21 14.10 -15.99 1.55
C GLU A 21 13.72 -14.51 1.42
N THR A 22 14.57 -13.68 0.80
CA THR A 22 14.32 -12.24 0.68
C THR A 22 13.06 -11.94 -0.13
N ARG A 23 12.75 -12.74 -1.15
CA ARG A 23 11.49 -12.61 -1.91
C ARG A 23 10.26 -12.93 -1.06
N ALA A 24 10.34 -13.96 -0.21
CA ALA A 24 9.29 -14.24 0.76
C ALA A 24 9.12 -13.09 1.76
N GLN A 25 10.22 -12.48 2.21
CA GLN A 25 10.17 -11.28 3.05
C GLN A 25 9.54 -10.07 2.34
N CYS A 26 9.86 -9.87 1.05
CA CYS A 26 9.19 -8.85 0.25
C CYS A 26 7.68 -9.12 0.17
N LEU A 27 7.24 -10.37 0.01
CA LEU A 27 5.81 -10.72 0.05
C LEU A 27 5.17 -10.46 1.43
N GLN A 28 5.90 -10.68 2.52
CA GLN A 28 5.42 -10.36 3.87
C GLN A 28 5.17 -8.87 4.06
N VAL A 29 5.98 -8.00 3.44
CA VAL A 29 5.75 -6.53 3.42
C VAL A 29 4.41 -6.20 2.74
N PHE A 30 4.05 -6.88 1.65
CA PHE A 30 2.74 -6.70 1.01
C PHE A 30 1.59 -7.24 1.87
N GLY A 31 1.83 -8.26 2.68
CA GLY A 31 0.84 -8.83 3.60
C GLY A 31 0.49 -7.94 4.80
N LYS A 32 1.12 -6.76 4.96
CA LYS A 32 0.89 -5.84 6.08
C LYS A 32 -0.36 -4.95 5.95
N GLY A 33 -1.16 -5.13 4.90
CA GLY A 33 -2.36 -4.34 4.66
C GLY A 33 -2.08 -3.15 3.74
N GLY A 34 -2.89 -2.10 3.85
CA GLY A 34 -2.81 -0.89 3.03
C GLY A 34 -2.88 0.39 3.87
N PRO A 35 -2.62 1.57 3.27
CA PRO A 35 -2.49 2.85 3.96
C PRO A 35 -3.78 3.48 4.54
N GLY A 36 -4.91 2.75 4.56
CA GLY A 36 -6.18 3.29 5.05
C GLY A 36 -6.33 3.12 6.56
N ASP A 37 -6.94 4.11 7.23
CA ASP A 37 -7.27 4.07 8.67
C ASP A 37 -8.46 3.13 9.00
N GLU A 38 -9.01 2.41 8.02
CA GLU A 38 -10.07 1.41 8.21
C GLU A 38 -9.46 0.03 8.57
N ASP A 39 -9.07 -0.05 9.85
CA ASP A 39 -8.98 -1.20 10.77
C ASP A 39 -8.30 -2.52 10.32
N ASP A 40 -7.25 -2.86 11.08
CA ASP A 40 -6.38 -4.05 11.07
C ASP A 40 -7.08 -5.36 11.48
N GLY A 41 -8.37 -5.53 11.15
CA GLY A 41 -9.22 -6.60 11.69
C GLY A 41 -9.90 -7.44 10.63
N VAL A 42 -9.15 -8.25 9.88
CA VAL A 42 -9.67 -9.06 8.75
C VAL A 42 -10.19 -8.17 7.63
N ASP A 43 -9.65 -8.39 6.43
CA ASP A 43 -9.92 -7.65 5.20
C ASP A 43 -11.40 -7.76 4.77
N THR A 44 -12.27 -7.04 5.48
CA THR A 44 -13.69 -6.83 5.19
C THR A 44 -13.81 -6.08 3.87
N THR A 45 -12.75 -5.37 3.47
CA THR A 45 -12.61 -4.75 2.16
C THR A 45 -12.40 -5.81 1.06
N PHE A 46 -11.61 -6.86 1.26
CA PHE A 46 -11.48 -7.96 0.29
C PHE A 46 -12.75 -8.81 0.18
N ILE A 47 -13.35 -9.18 1.32
CA ILE A 47 -14.61 -9.94 1.32
C ILE A 47 -15.78 -9.07 0.83
N GLY A 48 -15.84 -7.82 1.29
CA GLY A 48 -16.80 -6.81 0.86
C GLY A 48 -16.62 -6.43 -0.61
N ALA A 49 -15.39 -6.39 -1.13
CA ALA A 49 -15.14 -6.28 -2.56
C ALA A 49 -15.64 -7.51 -3.30
N ARG A 50 -15.41 -8.74 -2.82
CA ARG A 50 -15.97 -9.94 -3.47
C ARG A 50 -17.50 -9.99 -3.46
N ILE A 51 -18.13 -9.55 -2.37
CA ILE A 51 -19.60 -9.54 -2.23
C ILE A 51 -20.20 -8.37 -3.02
N GLY A 52 -19.59 -7.19 -2.93
CA GLY A 52 -19.99 -5.96 -3.60
C GLY A 52 -19.67 -5.94 -5.10
N LEU A 53 -18.68 -6.71 -5.56
CA LEU A 53 -18.39 -6.98 -6.97
C LEU A 53 -19.19 -8.17 -7.50
N SER A 54 -20.33 -8.50 -6.90
CA SER A 54 -21.29 -9.39 -7.54
C SER A 54 -21.69 -8.84 -8.92
N GLY A 55 -21.90 -9.71 -9.90
CA GLY A 55 -22.21 -9.28 -11.28
C GLY A 55 -23.42 -8.35 -11.37
N ALA A 56 -24.39 -8.48 -10.45
CA ALA A 56 -25.55 -7.60 -10.36
C ALA A 56 -25.21 -6.21 -9.81
N ALA A 57 -24.40 -6.11 -8.75
CA ALA A 57 -23.99 -4.83 -8.18
C ALA A 57 -23.08 -4.06 -9.15
N VAL A 58 -22.18 -4.76 -9.84
CA VAL A 58 -21.34 -4.20 -10.91
C VAL A 58 -22.21 -3.72 -12.07
N ASN A 59 -23.15 -4.52 -12.56
CA ASN A 59 -24.06 -4.10 -13.63
C ASN A 59 -24.92 -2.89 -13.23
N ASN A 60 -25.41 -2.83 -11.99
CA ASN A 60 -26.19 -1.69 -11.51
C ASN A 60 -25.35 -0.42 -11.42
N LEU A 61 -24.09 -0.53 -10.97
CA LEU A 61 -23.17 0.60 -10.95
C LEU A 61 -22.85 1.07 -12.37
N ILE A 62 -22.55 0.15 -13.29
CA ILE A 62 -22.32 0.46 -14.71
C ILE A 62 -23.55 1.14 -15.30
N ASN A 63 -24.76 0.61 -15.10
CA ASN A 63 -25.99 1.20 -15.64
C ASN A 63 -26.28 2.59 -15.07
N LYS A 64 -25.86 2.88 -13.83
CA LYS A 64 -26.03 4.20 -13.21
C LYS A 64 -24.99 5.22 -13.69
N VAL A 65 -23.78 4.75 -13.92
CA VAL A 65 -22.60 5.59 -14.20
C VAL A 65 -22.40 5.78 -15.71
N ALA A 66 -22.59 4.75 -16.52
CA ALA A 66 -22.37 4.77 -17.97
C ALA A 66 -23.16 5.84 -18.73
N PRO A 67 -24.43 6.18 -18.43
CA PRO A 67 -25.15 7.24 -19.13
C PRO A 67 -24.56 8.64 -18.86
N GLN A 68 -24.17 8.89 -17.61
CA GLN A 68 -23.53 10.16 -17.21
C GLN A 68 -22.12 10.27 -17.80
N PHE A 69 -21.37 9.16 -17.80
CA PHE A 69 -20.07 9.10 -18.45
C PHE A 69 -20.19 9.24 -19.96
N ALA A 70 -21.16 8.60 -20.63
CA ALA A 70 -21.39 8.75 -22.07
C ALA A 70 -21.75 10.19 -22.47
N ALA A 71 -22.50 10.91 -21.62
CA ALA A 71 -22.79 12.33 -21.83
C ALA A 71 -21.53 13.22 -21.72
N VAL A 72 -20.60 12.88 -20.83
CA VAL A 72 -19.31 13.58 -20.67
C VAL A 72 -18.28 13.15 -21.74
N LEU A 73 -18.30 11.87 -22.14
CA LEU A 73 -17.49 11.27 -23.20
C LEU A 73 -17.97 11.62 -24.61
N GLY A 74 -19.13 12.28 -24.74
CA GLY A 74 -19.67 12.81 -25.98
C GLY A 74 -18.79 13.90 -26.62
N GLN A 75 -19.39 14.76 -27.46
CA GLN A 75 -18.69 15.62 -28.43
C GLN A 75 -17.54 16.53 -27.93
N LYS A 76 -17.24 16.61 -26.63
CA LYS A 76 -16.14 17.40 -26.05
C LYS A 76 -14.87 16.61 -25.70
N LEU A 77 -14.84 15.27 -25.76
CA LEU A 77 -13.58 14.51 -25.59
C LEU A 77 -12.71 14.41 -26.84
N ALA A 78 -13.26 14.72 -28.02
CA ALA A 78 -12.50 14.75 -29.27
C ALA A 78 -11.45 15.88 -29.33
N ALA A 79 -11.41 16.80 -28.36
CA ALA A 79 -10.67 18.05 -28.46
C ALA A 79 -9.72 18.36 -27.27
N GLN A 80 -9.08 17.35 -26.67
CA GLN A 80 -7.80 17.50 -25.90
C GLN A 80 -7.85 17.73 -24.36
N THR A 81 -8.74 17.12 -23.58
CA THR A 81 -8.77 17.35 -22.10
C THR A 81 -8.68 16.14 -21.17
N VAL A 82 -8.47 14.91 -21.65
CA VAL A 82 -8.38 13.71 -20.78
C VAL A 82 -7.00 13.39 -20.15
N PRO A 83 -5.83 13.77 -20.70
CA PRO A 83 -4.57 13.17 -20.22
C PRO A 83 -4.17 13.51 -18.78
N ILE A 84 -4.44 14.72 -18.29
CA ILE A 84 -3.84 15.23 -17.04
C ILE A 84 -4.67 14.84 -15.81
N LEU A 85 -5.99 14.91 -15.89
CA LEU A 85 -6.87 14.55 -14.77
C LEU A 85 -6.83 13.04 -14.48
N GLY A 86 -6.77 12.20 -15.53
CA GLY A 86 -6.56 10.76 -15.37
C GLY A 86 -5.20 10.40 -14.78
N ALA A 87 -4.15 11.14 -15.16
CA ALA A 87 -2.80 10.96 -14.60
C ALA A 87 -2.70 11.41 -13.14
N ALA A 88 -3.33 12.53 -12.75
CA ALA A 88 -3.33 13.02 -11.38
C ALA A 88 -4.10 12.09 -10.42
N ALA A 89 -5.27 11.58 -10.85
CA ALA A 89 -6.04 10.61 -10.08
C ALA A 89 -5.32 9.25 -9.96
N GLY A 90 -4.69 8.77 -11.04
CA GLY A 90 -3.89 7.54 -11.05
C GLY A 90 -2.58 7.66 -10.25
N ALA A 91 -1.93 8.83 -10.26
CA ALA A 91 -0.73 9.11 -9.48
C ALA A 91 -1.04 9.28 -8.00
N GLY A 92 -2.12 9.96 -7.64
CA GLY A 92 -2.51 10.18 -6.24
C GLY A 92 -2.83 8.88 -5.50
N THR A 93 -3.49 7.92 -6.16
CA THR A 93 -3.71 6.60 -5.58
C THR A 93 -2.43 5.77 -5.56
N ASN A 94 -1.71 5.67 -6.68
CA ASN A 94 -0.50 4.86 -6.76
C ASN A 94 0.64 5.37 -5.84
N TYR A 95 0.73 6.68 -5.59
CA TYR A 95 1.75 7.27 -4.71
C TYR A 95 1.55 6.87 -3.25
N THR A 96 0.32 6.93 -2.73
CA THR A 96 0.05 6.57 -1.33
C THR A 96 0.42 5.11 -1.04
N PHE A 97 0.13 4.18 -1.97
CA PHE A 97 0.52 2.78 -1.83
C PHE A 97 2.04 2.57 -1.97
N VAL A 98 2.69 3.25 -2.93
CA VAL A 98 4.15 3.17 -3.07
C VAL A 98 4.83 3.63 -1.78
N THR A 99 4.48 4.82 -1.28
CA THR A 99 5.05 5.40 -0.07
C THR A 99 4.84 4.48 1.13
N TYR A 100 3.61 4.02 1.36
CA TYR A 100 3.29 3.10 2.44
C TYR A 100 4.14 1.83 2.41
N TYR A 101 4.17 1.11 1.27
CA TYR A 101 4.92 -0.13 1.20
C TYR A 101 6.44 0.09 1.27
N THR A 102 6.95 1.23 0.81
CA THR A 102 8.38 1.57 0.99
C THR A 102 8.73 1.88 2.45
N GLU A 103 7.86 2.58 3.19
CA GLU A 103 8.06 2.83 4.61
C GLU A 103 8.03 1.53 5.43
N ILE A 104 7.03 0.66 5.16
CA ILE A 104 6.96 -0.66 5.79
C ILE A 104 8.19 -1.50 5.44
N ALA A 105 8.70 -1.43 4.20
CA ALA A 105 9.91 -2.14 3.80
C ALA A 105 11.13 -1.69 4.60
N HIS A 106 11.32 -0.37 4.80
CA HIS A 106 12.43 0.14 5.60
C HIS A 106 12.36 -0.34 7.06
N VAL A 107 11.16 -0.33 7.65
CA VAL A 107 10.98 -0.87 9.01
C VAL A 107 11.25 -2.38 9.05
N HIS A 108 10.66 -3.16 8.14
CA HIS A 108 10.80 -4.61 8.11
C HIS A 108 12.25 -5.07 7.94
N PHE A 109 12.95 -4.55 6.92
CA PHE A 109 14.33 -4.93 6.65
C PHE A 109 15.32 -4.27 7.62
N GLY A 110 15.01 -3.09 8.15
CA GLY A 110 15.74 -2.47 9.25
C GLY A 110 15.74 -3.33 10.51
N LEU A 111 14.56 -3.76 10.95
CA LEU A 111 14.41 -4.64 12.12
C LEU A 111 15.08 -6.00 11.90
N ARG A 112 14.95 -6.60 10.71
CA ARG A 112 15.67 -7.85 10.38
C ARG A 112 17.19 -7.69 10.45
N LYS A 113 17.72 -6.58 9.92
CA LYS A 113 19.14 -6.27 9.99
C LYS A 113 19.60 -6.13 11.44
N LEU A 114 18.85 -5.40 12.27
CA LEU A 114 19.16 -5.25 13.70
C LEU A 114 19.07 -6.59 14.43
N ALA A 115 18.05 -7.40 14.17
CA ALA A 115 17.87 -8.70 14.82
C ALA A 115 19.01 -9.67 14.51
N ARG A 116 19.61 -9.60 13.31
CA ARG A 116 20.83 -10.36 12.97
C ARG A 116 22.05 -9.94 13.80
N ILE A 117 22.13 -8.68 14.20
CA ILE A 117 23.29 -8.12 14.91
C ILE A 117 23.13 -8.27 16.43
N TYR A 118 21.92 -8.01 16.95
CA TYR A 118 21.66 -7.86 18.39
C TYR A 118 20.73 -8.93 18.96
N GLY A 119 20.21 -9.84 18.13
CA GLY A 119 19.20 -10.83 18.52
C GLY A 119 17.77 -10.28 18.47
N THR A 120 16.82 -11.15 18.18
CA THR A 120 15.41 -10.78 17.97
C THR A 120 14.77 -10.18 19.22
N ASP A 121 14.97 -10.79 20.39
CA ASP A 121 14.30 -10.38 21.62
C ASP A 121 14.72 -8.95 22.04
N HIS A 122 16.03 -8.66 21.97
CA HIS A 122 16.55 -7.35 22.32
C HIS A 122 16.03 -6.24 21.40
N VAL A 123 15.93 -6.52 20.11
CA VAL A 123 15.41 -5.57 19.11
C VAL A 123 13.90 -5.39 19.25
N ALA A 124 13.16 -6.47 19.55
CA ALA A 124 11.73 -6.40 19.79
C ALA A 124 11.41 -5.54 21.02
N ASP A 125 12.12 -5.77 22.14
CA ASP A 125 11.96 -4.98 23.37
C ASP A 125 12.25 -3.50 23.13
N ALA A 126 13.37 -3.18 22.47
CA ALA A 126 13.75 -1.81 22.15
C ALA A 126 12.73 -1.14 21.21
N PHE A 127 12.27 -1.86 20.18
CA PHE A 127 11.26 -1.35 19.24
C PHE A 127 9.93 -1.09 19.95
N THR A 128 9.47 -2.00 20.80
CA THR A 128 8.23 -1.81 21.59
C THR A 128 8.33 -0.60 22.50
N GLN A 129 9.47 -0.40 23.18
CA GLN A 129 9.68 0.77 24.03
C GLN A 129 9.61 2.09 23.24
N GLU A 130 10.26 2.17 22.08
CA GLU A 130 10.22 3.37 21.24
C GLU A 130 8.83 3.59 20.60
N ALA A 131 8.16 2.52 20.16
CA ALA A 131 6.81 2.60 19.61
C ALA A 131 5.79 3.14 20.62
N VAL A 132 5.93 2.80 21.91
CA VAL A 132 5.10 3.34 22.99
C VAL A 132 5.36 4.84 23.21
N LYS A 133 6.61 5.29 23.11
CA LYS A 133 6.95 6.72 23.18
C LYS A 133 6.35 7.50 22.01
N LEU A 134 6.37 6.94 20.81
CA LEU A 134 5.78 7.55 19.61
C LEU A 134 4.24 7.59 19.67
N LYS A 135 3.59 6.58 20.28
CA LYS A 135 2.14 6.61 20.57
C LYS A 135 1.74 7.59 21.66
N SER A 136 2.69 8.12 22.43
CA SER A 136 2.42 9.22 23.36
C SER A 136 2.34 10.51 22.55
N PRO A 137 1.16 11.19 22.49
CA PRO A 137 0.91 12.27 21.54
C PRO A 137 1.70 13.51 21.94
N LEU A 138 2.93 13.63 21.47
CA LEU A 138 3.69 14.87 21.57
C LEU A 138 3.27 15.79 20.43
N LEU A 139 2.30 16.64 20.78
CA LEU A 139 2.07 17.99 20.27
C LEU A 139 1.64 18.11 18.81
N ARG A 140 0.31 18.09 18.61
CA ARG A 140 -0.34 19.00 17.66
C ARG A 140 0.01 20.45 18.06
N ALA A 141 0.65 21.18 17.15
CA ALA A 141 0.67 22.64 17.11
C ALA A 141 0.65 23.05 15.62
#